data_AF-A0A7N8Y763-F1
#
_entry.id   AF-A0A7N8Y763-F1
#
_cell.length_a   1.000
_cell.length_b   1.000
_cell.length_c   1.000
_cell.angle_alpha   90.00
_cell.angle_beta   90.00
_cell.angle_gamma   90.00
#
_symmetry.space_group_name_H-M   'P 1'
#
loop_
_entity.id
_entity.type
_entity.pdbx_description
1 polymer ?
#
loop_
_entity_poly.entity_id
_entity_poly.type
_entity_poly.pdbx_seq_one_letter_code
_entity_poly.pdbx_strand_id
1 'polypeptide(L)'
;MSKKDNGASIILAYLNEKNRPYSAQDVFCNLQQQHGLGKTAVVKAMELLAVEGKIKEKIYGKQKIYFADQAQFKDVSDADLKAMDCQLAELSAEAQSLAQSCRQLDAELKELNSSLTTEEMISETQQLKEECSGYRARLQKIKSATSHVTPEEKEKVYKERDVYVKEWKKRKRLASDMINAILEGYPKSKKEFLDEVGVETDEDCKVVVPST
;
A
#
# COMPACT_ATOMS: atom_id res chain seq x y z
N MET A 1 -10.96 -53.49 -10.58
CA MET A 1 -11.06 -53.00 -9.19
C MET A 1 -12.00 -51.80 -9.21
N SER A 2 -13.17 -51.94 -8.60
CA SER A 2 -14.35 -51.11 -8.89
C SER A 2 -14.36 -49.83 -8.05
N LYS A 3 -14.88 -48.72 -8.59
CA LYS A 3 -15.05 -47.42 -7.88
C LYS A 3 -15.77 -47.53 -6.51
N LYS A 4 -16.46 -48.65 -6.24
CA LYS A 4 -17.10 -48.95 -4.95
C LYS A 4 -16.12 -49.21 -3.80
N ASP A 5 -14.95 -49.79 -4.05
CA ASP A 5 -13.98 -50.13 -2.98
C ASP A 5 -13.23 -48.90 -2.44
N ASN A 6 -13.06 -47.88 -3.29
CA ASN A 6 -12.35 -46.67 -2.90
C ASN A 6 -13.12 -45.86 -1.84
N GLY A 7 -14.44 -45.77 -1.97
CA GLY A 7 -15.29 -45.01 -1.03
C GLY A 7 -15.31 -45.60 0.37
N ALA A 8 -15.42 -46.93 0.50
CA ALA A 8 -15.40 -47.60 1.80
C ALA A 8 -14.03 -47.47 2.48
N SER A 9 -12.94 -47.58 1.71
CA SER A 9 -11.58 -47.43 2.24
C SER A 9 -11.32 -46.01 2.76
N ILE A 10 -11.76 -44.98 2.04
CA ILE A 10 -11.66 -43.58 2.47
C ILE A 10 -12.46 -43.34 3.75
N ILE A 11 -13.69 -43.85 3.83
CA ILE A 11 -14.54 -43.68 5.02
C ILE A 11 -13.93 -44.39 6.24
N LEU A 12 -13.38 -45.60 6.06
CA LEU A 12 -12.70 -46.32 7.14
C LEU A 12 -11.48 -45.56 7.65
N ALA A 13 -10.63 -45.07 6.73
CA ALA A 13 -9.46 -44.28 7.09
C ALA A 13 -9.86 -43.01 7.85
N TYR A 14 -10.89 -42.30 7.37
CA TYR A 14 -11.40 -41.10 8.03
C TYR A 14 -11.92 -41.37 9.45
N LEU A 15 -12.70 -42.45 9.64
CA LEU A 15 -13.24 -42.81 10.96
C LEU A 15 -12.14 -43.20 11.95
N ASN A 16 -11.12 -43.92 11.48
CA ASN A 16 -9.96 -44.28 12.31
C ASN A 16 -9.09 -43.07 12.66
N GLU A 17 -8.87 -42.16 11.70
CA GLU A 17 -8.05 -40.96 11.92
C GLU A 17 -8.73 -39.98 12.90
N LYS A 18 -10.03 -39.71 12.72
CA LYS A 18 -10.75 -38.78 13.59
C LYS A 18 -11.15 -39.39 14.92
N ASN A 19 -11.28 -40.73 14.98
CA ASN A 19 -11.64 -41.53 16.14
C ASN A 19 -12.81 -40.95 16.97
N ARG A 20 -13.84 -40.43 16.27
CA ARG A 20 -15.05 -39.82 16.85
C ARG A 20 -16.30 -40.51 16.30
N PRO A 21 -17.40 -40.61 17.08
CA PRO A 21 -18.67 -41.13 16.57
C PRO A 21 -19.33 -40.16 15.58
N TYR A 22 -19.77 -40.67 14.44
CA TYR A 22 -20.43 -39.89 13.38
C TYR A 22 -21.69 -40.58 12.85
N SER A 23 -22.67 -39.81 12.41
CA SER A 23 -23.75 -40.32 11.56
C SER A 23 -23.32 -40.41 10.10
N ALA A 24 -24.07 -41.16 9.29
CA ALA A 24 -23.81 -41.20 7.84
C ALA A 24 -24.01 -39.84 7.15
N GLN A 25 -24.83 -38.96 7.72
CA GLN A 25 -24.98 -37.60 7.23
C GLN A 25 -23.73 -36.76 7.51
N ASP A 26 -23.14 -36.88 8.71
CA ASP A 26 -21.94 -36.14 9.09
C ASP A 26 -20.74 -36.55 8.22
N VAL A 27 -20.54 -37.86 8.04
CA VAL A 27 -19.48 -38.39 7.16
C VAL A 27 -19.68 -37.93 5.72
N PHE A 28 -20.92 -37.91 5.22
CA PHE A 28 -21.21 -37.37 3.89
C PHE A 28 -20.82 -35.89 3.81
N CYS A 29 -21.28 -35.04 4.73
CA CYS A 29 -20.95 -33.61 4.72
C CYS A 29 -19.44 -33.36 4.80
N ASN A 30 -18.72 -34.10 5.64
CA ASN A 30 -17.28 -33.90 5.86
C ASN A 30 -16.44 -34.36 4.65
N LEU A 31 -16.83 -35.47 3.99
CA LEU A 31 -16.06 -36.04 2.89
C LEU A 31 -16.54 -35.59 1.49
N GLN A 32 -17.70 -34.94 1.39
CA GLN A 32 -18.26 -34.52 0.10
C GLN A 32 -17.33 -33.54 -0.63
N GLN A 33 -16.77 -32.54 0.07
CA GLN A 33 -15.91 -31.53 -0.55
C GLN A 33 -14.58 -32.10 -1.06
N GLN A 34 -14.02 -33.07 -0.33
CA GLN A 34 -12.68 -33.59 -0.63
C GLN A 34 -12.70 -34.79 -1.60
N HIS A 35 -13.74 -35.64 -1.53
CA HIS A 35 -13.77 -36.92 -2.25
C HIS A 35 -14.98 -37.10 -3.16
N GLY A 36 -15.92 -36.14 -3.20
CA GLY A 36 -17.06 -36.18 -4.13
C GLY A 36 -17.99 -37.38 -3.97
N LEU A 37 -18.01 -38.02 -2.79
CA LEU A 37 -18.82 -39.20 -2.53
C LEU A 37 -20.31 -38.83 -2.45
N GLY A 38 -21.16 -39.52 -3.22
CA GLY A 38 -22.61 -39.33 -3.16
C GLY A 38 -23.22 -39.84 -1.85
N LYS A 39 -24.23 -39.15 -1.32
CA LYS A 39 -24.88 -39.47 -0.03
C LYS A 39 -25.30 -40.93 0.11
N THR A 40 -25.97 -41.47 -0.90
CA THR A 40 -26.40 -42.88 -0.90
C THR A 40 -25.22 -43.85 -0.92
N ALA A 41 -24.10 -43.48 -1.56
CA ALA A 41 -22.90 -44.30 -1.57
C ALA A 41 -22.21 -44.31 -0.20
N VAL A 42 -22.17 -43.17 0.50
CA VAL A 42 -21.64 -43.07 1.87
C VAL A 42 -22.44 -43.94 2.83
N VAL A 43 -23.78 -43.84 2.81
CA VAL A 43 -24.67 -44.65 3.66
C VAL A 43 -24.42 -46.15 3.43
N LYS A 44 -24.41 -46.58 2.15
CA LYS A 44 -24.17 -47.99 1.80
C LYS A 44 -22.77 -48.47 2.22
N ALA A 45 -21.75 -47.63 2.04
CA ALA A 45 -20.39 -47.98 2.41
C ALA A 45 -20.24 -48.10 3.94
N MET A 46 -20.86 -47.22 4.72
CA MET A 46 -20.85 -47.31 6.19
C MET A 46 -21.58 -48.54 6.71
N GLU A 47 -22.76 -48.85 6.15
CA GLU A 47 -23.48 -50.09 6.51
C GLU A 47 -22.66 -51.34 6.16
N LEU A 48 -22.01 -51.35 4.99
CA LEU A 48 -21.15 -52.47 4.58
C LEU A 48 -19.93 -52.62 5.50
N LEU A 49 -19.25 -51.52 5.86
CA LEU A 49 -18.14 -51.55 6.80
C LEU A 49 -18.56 -52.02 8.21
N ALA A 50 -19.79 -51.69 8.62
CA ALA A 50 -20.34 -52.14 9.90
C ALA A 50 -20.65 -53.65 9.88
N VAL A 51 -21.24 -54.15 8.78
CA VAL A 51 -21.50 -55.59 8.58
C VAL A 51 -20.20 -56.39 8.50
N GLU A 52 -19.17 -55.85 7.83
CA GLU A 52 -17.83 -56.44 7.79
C GLU A 52 -17.09 -56.38 9.14
N GLY A 53 -17.66 -55.70 10.14
CA GLY A 53 -17.07 -55.56 11.48
C GLY A 53 -15.87 -54.62 11.54
N LYS A 54 -15.58 -53.88 10.46
CA LYS A 54 -14.46 -52.92 10.41
C LYS A 54 -14.75 -51.64 11.20
N ILE A 55 -16.03 -51.30 11.35
CA ILE A 55 -16.50 -50.20 12.20
C ILE A 55 -17.64 -50.73 13.09
N LYS A 56 -17.87 -50.08 14.23
CA LYS A 56 -19.02 -50.36 15.08
C LYS A 56 -20.18 -49.46 14.69
N GLU A 57 -21.38 -50.03 14.67
CA GLU A 57 -22.63 -49.27 14.57
C GLU A 57 -23.41 -49.34 15.89
N LYS A 58 -24.09 -48.25 16.24
CA LYS A 58 -25.03 -48.19 17.35
C LYS A 58 -26.28 -47.42 16.95
N ILE A 59 -27.44 -47.99 17.28
CA ILE A 59 -28.74 -47.44 16.95
C ILE A 59 -29.28 -46.66 18.16
N TYR A 60 -29.63 -45.40 17.93
CA TYR A 60 -30.28 -44.52 18.91
C TYR A 60 -31.63 -44.06 18.35
N GLY A 61 -32.70 -44.76 18.73
CA GLY A 61 -34.04 -44.52 18.19
C GLY A 61 -34.08 -44.74 16.67
N LYS A 62 -34.30 -43.67 15.90
CA LYS A 62 -34.32 -43.71 14.43
C LYS A 62 -32.96 -43.44 13.76
N GLN A 63 -31.95 -43.04 14.52
CA GLN A 63 -30.63 -42.65 13.99
C GLN A 63 -29.58 -43.72 14.25
N LYS A 64 -28.66 -43.90 13.30
CA LYS A 64 -27.47 -44.77 13.41
C LYS A 64 -26.22 -43.92 13.56
N ILE A 65 -25.36 -44.29 14.50
CA ILE A 65 -24.03 -43.71 14.70
C ILE A 65 -22.99 -44.79 14.46
N TYR A 66 -21.90 -44.42 13.80
CA TYR A 66 -20.80 -45.30 13.47
C TYR A 66 -19.49 -44.75 14.04
N PHE A 67 -18.59 -45.64 14.46
CA PHE A 67 -17.30 -45.28 15.02
C PHE A 67 -16.27 -46.39 14.78
N ALA A 68 -14.99 -46.03 14.83
CA ALA A 68 -13.88 -46.97 14.77
C ALA A 68 -13.95 -47.97 15.94
N ASP A 69 -13.66 -49.25 15.69
CA ASP A 69 -13.58 -50.25 16.75
C ASP A 69 -12.40 -49.91 17.68
N GLN A 70 -12.67 -49.65 18.96
CA GLN A 70 -11.61 -49.29 19.90
C GLN A 70 -10.69 -50.47 20.23
N ALA A 71 -11.17 -51.70 20.05
CA ALA A 71 -10.38 -52.91 20.29
C ALA A 71 -9.20 -53.06 19.32
N GLN A 72 -9.19 -52.31 18.21
CA GLN A 72 -8.06 -52.29 17.26
C GLN A 72 -6.87 -51.46 17.78
N PHE A 73 -7.10 -50.60 18.79
CA PHE A 73 -6.05 -49.78 19.39
C PHE A 73 -5.48 -50.48 20.62
N LYS A 74 -4.18 -50.29 20.86
CA LYS A 74 -3.49 -50.89 22.00
C LYS A 74 -3.94 -50.19 23.28
N ASP A 75 -4.27 -50.97 24.31
CA ASP A 75 -4.46 -50.45 25.66
C ASP A 75 -3.14 -49.89 26.19
N VAL A 76 -3.21 -48.67 26.72
CA VAL A 76 -2.06 -47.95 27.28
C VAL A 76 -2.16 -48.01 28.80
N SER A 77 -1.07 -48.36 29.47
CA SER A 77 -1.04 -48.40 30.95
C SER A 77 -0.89 -46.99 31.53
N ASP A 78 -1.28 -46.81 32.80
CA ASP A 78 -1.06 -45.54 33.52
C ASP A 78 0.42 -45.11 33.57
N ALA A 79 1.33 -46.08 33.56
CA ALA A 79 2.77 -45.81 33.52
C ALA A 79 3.21 -45.28 32.15
N ASP A 80 2.70 -45.87 31.07
CA ASP A 80 2.98 -45.42 29.71
C ASP A 80 2.36 -44.02 29.45
N LEU A 81 1.15 -43.76 29.95
CA LEU A 81 0.52 -42.44 29.87
C LEU A 81 1.39 -41.36 30.55
N LYS A 82 1.87 -41.63 31.76
CA LYS A 82 2.77 -40.71 32.47
C LYS A 82 4.08 -40.48 31.70
N ALA A 83 4.65 -41.52 31.09
CA ALA A 83 5.85 -41.39 30.28
C ALA A 83 5.61 -40.51 29.05
N MET A 84 4.46 -40.67 28.37
CA MET A 84 4.07 -39.82 27.25
C MET A 84 3.83 -38.37 27.68
N ASP A 85 3.20 -38.13 28.82
CA ASP A 85 2.99 -36.78 29.36
C ASP A 85 4.32 -36.08 29.66
N CYS A 86 5.29 -36.80 30.22
CA CYS A 86 6.65 -36.27 30.42
C CYS A 86 7.32 -35.91 29.08
N GLN A 87 7.25 -36.79 28.08
CA GLN A 87 7.79 -36.53 26.75
C GLN A 87 7.12 -35.34 26.06
N LEU A 88 5.80 -35.20 26.20
CA LEU A 88 5.05 -34.05 25.68
C LEU A 88 5.50 -32.76 26.35
N ALA A 89 5.70 -32.77 27.67
CA ALA A 89 6.19 -31.61 28.40
C ALA A 89 7.61 -31.21 27.95
N GLU A 90 8.51 -32.18 27.81
CA GLU A 90 9.88 -31.96 27.32
C GLU A 90 9.90 -31.37 25.90
N LEU A 91 9.21 -32.02 24.96
CA LEU A 91 9.13 -31.57 23.57
C LEU A 91 8.45 -30.20 23.44
N SER A 92 7.42 -29.93 24.26
CA SER A 92 6.77 -28.62 24.27
C SER A 92 7.69 -27.52 24.77
N ALA A 93 8.48 -27.79 25.82
CA ALA A 93 9.47 -26.86 26.33
C ALA A 93 10.58 -26.59 25.31
N GLU A 94 11.09 -27.63 24.63
CA GLU A 94 12.07 -27.50 23.56
C GLU A 94 11.52 -26.67 22.39
N ALA A 95 10.30 -26.96 21.93
CA ALA A 95 9.66 -26.22 20.85
C ALA A 95 9.47 -24.74 21.20
N GLN A 96 9.09 -24.42 22.45
CA GLN A 96 8.98 -23.04 22.93
C GLN A 96 10.34 -22.32 22.93
N SER A 97 11.38 -23.00 23.41
CA SER A 97 12.75 -22.45 23.43
C SER A 97 13.27 -22.16 22.02
N LEU A 98 13.12 -23.11 21.09
CA LEU A 98 13.52 -22.91 19.69
C LEU A 98 12.73 -21.77 19.04
N ALA A 99 11.41 -21.71 19.26
CA ALA A 99 10.58 -20.64 18.72
C ALA A 99 11.01 -19.25 19.23
N GLN A 100 11.42 -19.15 20.50
CA GLN A 100 11.96 -17.91 21.05
C GLN A 100 13.30 -17.54 20.41
N SER A 101 14.20 -18.51 20.23
CA SER A 101 15.49 -18.30 19.57
C SER A 101 15.32 -17.83 18.11
N CYS A 102 14.42 -18.46 17.35
CA CYS A 102 14.09 -18.03 16.00
C CYS A 102 13.60 -16.58 15.96
N ARG A 103 12.71 -16.18 16.89
CA ARG A 103 12.23 -14.78 16.96
C ARG A 103 13.34 -13.78 17.26
N GLN A 104 14.32 -14.16 18.08
CA GLN A 104 15.48 -13.30 18.38
C GLN A 104 16.37 -13.16 17.14
N LEU A 105 16.70 -14.27 16.48
CA LEU A 105 17.49 -14.25 15.25
C LEU A 105 16.79 -13.49 14.11
N ASP A 106 15.48 -13.63 13.96
CA ASP A 106 14.70 -12.86 12.99
C ASP A 106 14.73 -11.35 13.27
N ALA A 107 14.72 -10.97 14.55
CA ALA A 107 14.83 -9.56 14.96
C ALA A 107 16.22 -9.00 14.63
N GLU A 108 17.29 -9.73 14.96
CA GLU A 108 18.67 -9.35 14.62
C GLU A 108 18.88 -9.26 13.11
N LEU A 109 18.38 -10.23 12.35
CA LEU A 109 18.47 -10.25 10.89
C LEU A 109 17.73 -9.04 10.30
N LYS A 110 16.53 -8.73 10.80
CA LYS A 110 15.76 -7.56 10.36
C LYS A 110 16.49 -6.26 10.67
N GLU A 111 17.11 -6.14 11.84
CA GLU A 111 17.91 -4.96 12.19
C GLU A 111 19.10 -4.80 11.24
N LEU A 112 19.84 -5.88 11.00
CA LEU A 112 21.00 -5.87 10.11
C LEU A 112 20.62 -5.49 8.67
N ASN A 113 19.52 -6.07 8.15
CA ASN A 113 18.99 -5.79 6.81
C ASN A 113 18.30 -4.42 6.69
N SER A 114 18.01 -3.73 7.80
CA SER A 114 17.45 -2.37 7.76
C SER A 114 18.53 -1.31 7.51
N SER A 115 19.80 -1.69 7.57
CA SER A 115 20.94 -0.83 7.31
C SER A 115 21.56 -1.13 5.94
N LEU A 116 22.15 -0.11 5.32
CA LEU A 116 22.96 -0.31 4.11
C LEU A 116 24.13 -1.22 4.44
N THR A 117 24.50 -2.08 3.50
CA THR A 117 25.76 -2.82 3.61
C THR A 117 26.94 -1.85 3.56
N THR A 118 28.10 -2.27 4.09
CA THR A 118 29.32 -1.45 4.06
C THR A 118 29.68 -1.01 2.65
N GLU A 119 29.48 -1.86 1.65
CA GLU A 119 29.76 -1.55 0.24
C GLU A 119 28.81 -0.48 -0.30
N GLU A 120 27.51 -0.61 -0.02
CA GLU A 120 26.51 0.41 -0.39
C GLU A 120 26.78 1.74 0.31
N MET A 121 27.14 1.73 1.61
CA MET A 121 27.50 2.95 2.33
C MET A 121 28.72 3.65 1.70
N ILE A 122 29.72 2.90 1.25
CA ILE A 122 30.90 3.46 0.57
C ILE A 122 30.48 4.12 -0.75
N SER A 123 29.65 3.44 -1.55
CA SER A 123 29.16 3.96 -2.82
C SER A 123 28.33 5.24 -2.65
N GLU A 124 27.35 5.23 -1.74
CA GLU A 124 26.52 6.39 -1.40
C GLU A 124 27.37 7.57 -0.89
N THR A 125 28.34 7.29 -0.02
CA THR A 125 29.25 8.33 0.49
C THR A 125 30.06 8.96 -0.63
N GLN A 126 30.51 8.16 -1.62
CA GLN A 126 31.24 8.68 -2.77
C GLN A 126 30.33 9.57 -3.63
N GLN A 127 29.12 9.11 -3.96
CA GLN A 127 28.16 9.87 -4.75
C GLN A 127 27.81 11.21 -4.08
N LEU A 128 27.47 11.18 -2.78
CA LEU A 128 27.15 12.39 -2.03
C LEU A 128 28.33 13.39 -1.98
N LYS A 129 29.57 12.89 -1.91
CA LYS A 129 30.76 13.74 -1.98
C LYS A 129 30.90 14.41 -3.36
N GLU A 130 30.68 13.66 -4.43
CA GLU A 130 30.71 14.18 -5.80
C GLU A 130 29.60 15.24 -6.00
N GLU A 131 28.37 14.96 -5.59
CA GLU A 131 27.26 15.92 -5.64
C GLU A 131 27.55 17.18 -4.83
N CYS A 132 28.02 17.04 -3.59
CA CYS A 132 28.42 18.18 -2.76
C CYS A 132 29.50 19.03 -3.43
N SER A 133 30.49 18.40 -4.07
CA SER A 133 31.54 19.11 -4.81
C SER A 133 30.95 19.89 -5.99
N GLY A 134 30.01 19.29 -6.72
CA GLY A 134 29.28 19.93 -7.83
C GLY A 134 28.45 21.13 -7.37
N TYR A 135 27.68 20.96 -6.28
CA TYR A 135 26.90 22.06 -5.70
C TYR A 135 27.77 23.21 -5.20
N ARG A 136 28.92 22.90 -4.58
CA ARG A 136 29.88 23.94 -4.15
C ARG A 136 30.46 24.69 -5.34
N ALA A 137 30.84 24.01 -6.41
CA ALA A 137 31.35 24.64 -7.62
C ALA A 137 30.29 25.53 -8.29
N ARG A 138 29.04 25.06 -8.37
CA ARG A 138 27.91 25.84 -8.87
C ARG A 138 27.65 27.08 -8.01
N LEU A 139 27.66 26.92 -6.69
CA LEU A 139 27.50 28.02 -5.74
C LEU A 139 28.61 29.05 -5.90
N GLN A 140 29.86 28.61 -6.07
CA GLN A 140 30.99 29.51 -6.31
C GLN A 140 30.80 30.30 -7.59
N LYS A 141 30.41 29.65 -8.70
CA LYS A 141 30.12 30.32 -9.98
C LYS A 141 29.02 31.38 -9.84
N ILE A 142 27.93 31.04 -9.16
CA ILE A 142 26.85 31.98 -8.88
C ILE A 142 27.40 33.16 -8.07
N LYS A 143 28.07 32.90 -6.94
CA LYS A 143 28.65 33.96 -6.09
C LYS A 143 29.63 34.86 -6.85
N SER A 144 30.44 34.32 -7.76
CA SER A 144 31.40 35.08 -8.58
C SER A 144 30.77 35.89 -9.72
N ALA A 145 29.51 35.62 -10.08
CA ALA A 145 28.84 36.39 -11.12
C ALA A 145 28.54 37.80 -10.59
N THR A 146 28.95 38.84 -11.32
CA THR A 146 28.89 40.24 -10.84
C THR A 146 27.47 40.83 -10.83
N SER A 147 26.49 40.18 -11.45
CA SER A 147 25.11 40.65 -11.52
C SER A 147 24.24 39.99 -10.45
N HIS A 148 24.43 40.40 -9.19
CA HIS A 148 23.54 40.03 -8.09
C HIS A 148 22.56 41.16 -7.86
N VAL A 149 21.30 40.94 -8.23
CA VAL A 149 20.19 41.78 -7.75
C VAL A 149 19.69 41.15 -6.47
N THR A 150 19.83 41.86 -5.35
CA THR A 150 19.28 41.39 -4.08
C THR A 150 17.76 41.31 -4.15
N PRO A 151 17.10 40.39 -3.42
CA PRO A 151 15.65 40.38 -3.31
C PRO A 151 15.06 41.76 -2.94
N GLU A 152 15.77 42.50 -2.09
CA GLU A 152 15.40 43.84 -1.63
C GLU A 152 15.49 44.89 -2.75
N GLU A 153 16.58 44.89 -3.54
CA GLU A 153 16.71 45.75 -4.72
C GLU A 153 15.65 45.42 -5.77
N LYS A 154 15.41 44.13 -6.01
CA LYS A 154 14.35 43.67 -6.92
C LYS A 154 13.01 44.24 -6.48
N GLU A 155 12.63 44.04 -5.23
CA GLU A 155 11.36 44.52 -4.67
C GLU A 155 11.23 46.05 -4.77
N LYS A 156 12.32 46.79 -4.52
CA LYS A 156 12.34 48.24 -4.69
C LYS A 156 12.06 48.65 -6.14
N VAL A 157 12.71 48.00 -7.12
CA VAL A 157 12.47 48.28 -8.55
C VAL A 157 11.02 47.96 -8.95
N TYR A 158 10.44 46.86 -8.46
CA TYR A 158 9.02 46.54 -8.72
C TYR A 158 8.08 47.58 -8.12
N LYS A 159 8.32 48.03 -6.89
CA LYS A 159 7.53 49.10 -6.26
C LYS A 159 7.62 50.42 -7.02
N GLU A 160 8.83 50.81 -7.44
CA GLU A 160 9.03 52.02 -8.24
C GLU A 160 8.32 51.91 -9.59
N ARG A 161 8.45 50.77 -10.29
CA ARG A 161 7.70 50.49 -11.53
C ARG A 161 6.20 50.68 -11.31
N ASP A 162 5.64 50.10 -10.25
CA ASP A 162 4.20 50.18 -9.96
C ASP A 162 3.74 51.62 -9.71
N VAL A 163 4.54 52.41 -9.00
CA VAL A 163 4.27 53.84 -8.78
C VAL A 163 4.29 54.61 -10.10
N TYR A 164 5.33 54.43 -10.92
CA TYR A 164 5.45 55.14 -12.20
C TYR A 164 4.37 54.75 -13.20
N VAL A 165 3.98 53.47 -13.26
CA VAL A 165 2.88 53.00 -14.11
C VAL A 165 1.53 53.57 -13.64
N LYS A 166 1.29 53.65 -12.33
CA LYS A 166 0.08 54.29 -11.78
C LYS A 166 0.02 55.77 -12.13
N GLU A 167 1.13 56.50 -11.95
CA GLU A 167 1.21 57.93 -12.28
C GLU A 167 1.05 58.18 -13.78
N TRP A 168 1.64 57.36 -14.65
CA TRP A 168 1.44 57.44 -16.10
C TRP A 168 -0.05 57.28 -16.45
N LYS A 169 -0.72 56.23 -15.97
CA LYS A 169 -2.16 56.01 -16.22
C LYS A 169 -3.02 57.17 -15.73
N LYS A 170 -2.73 57.69 -14.53
CA LYS A 170 -3.47 58.81 -13.92
C LYS A 170 -3.30 60.09 -14.73
N ARG A 171 -2.07 60.44 -15.10
CA ARG A 171 -1.77 61.65 -15.88
C ARG A 171 -2.33 61.56 -17.31
N LYS A 172 -2.22 60.40 -17.97
CA LYS A 172 -2.85 60.17 -19.29
C LYS A 172 -4.36 60.38 -19.23
N ARG A 173 -5.03 59.88 -18.19
CA ARG A 173 -6.47 60.09 -17.99
C ARG A 173 -6.81 61.56 -17.82
N LEU A 174 -6.15 62.25 -16.89
CA LEU A 174 -6.40 63.68 -16.64
C LEU A 174 -6.18 64.54 -17.89
N ALA A 175 -5.08 64.32 -18.61
CA ALA A 175 -4.82 65.02 -19.87
C ALA A 175 -5.90 64.72 -20.92
N SER A 176 -6.32 63.46 -21.03
CA SER A 176 -7.40 63.07 -21.96
C SER A 176 -8.73 63.73 -21.60
N ASP A 177 -9.08 63.80 -20.32
CA ASP A 177 -10.31 64.45 -19.84
C ASP A 177 -10.29 65.95 -20.14
N MET A 178 -9.16 66.63 -19.90
CA MET A 178 -8.96 68.04 -20.23
C MET A 178 -9.08 68.29 -21.74
N ILE A 179 -8.43 67.46 -22.57
CA ILE A 179 -8.50 67.55 -24.02
C ILE A 179 -9.95 67.37 -24.48
N ASN A 180 -10.67 66.37 -23.96
CA ASN A 180 -12.06 66.12 -24.34
C ASN A 180 -12.98 67.28 -23.96
N ALA A 181 -12.81 67.88 -22.77
CA ALA A 181 -13.59 69.04 -22.33
C ALA A 181 -13.36 70.27 -23.23
N ILE A 182 -12.13 70.50 -23.72
CA ILE A 182 -11.86 71.58 -24.68
C ILE A 182 -12.53 71.27 -26.02
N LEU A 183 -12.48 70.01 -26.46
CA LEU A 183 -13.05 69.58 -27.73
C LEU A 183 -14.58 69.70 -27.80
N GLU A 184 -15.29 69.68 -26.67
CA GLU A 184 -16.74 69.93 -26.63
C GLU A 184 -17.13 71.30 -27.22
N GLY A 185 -16.23 72.28 -27.17
CA GLY A 185 -16.42 73.61 -27.75
C GLY A 185 -15.56 73.89 -28.99
N TYR A 186 -14.80 72.91 -29.48
CA TYR A 186 -13.82 73.12 -30.55
C TYR A 186 -14.40 72.78 -31.94
N PRO A 187 -14.23 73.64 -32.96
CA PRO A 187 -14.87 73.45 -34.26
C PRO A 187 -14.17 72.42 -35.17
N LYS A 188 -12.98 71.94 -34.82
CA LYS A 188 -12.16 71.01 -35.63
C LYS A 188 -11.98 69.65 -34.95
N SER A 189 -11.35 68.71 -35.65
CA SER A 189 -11.12 67.35 -35.11
C SER A 189 -10.07 67.32 -33.99
N LYS A 190 -10.12 66.27 -33.17
CA LYS A 190 -9.15 66.01 -32.08
C LYS A 190 -7.70 66.00 -32.56
N LYS A 191 -7.45 65.42 -33.74
CA LYS A 191 -6.10 65.30 -34.30
C LYS A 191 -5.52 66.68 -34.64
N GLU A 192 -6.29 67.51 -35.33
CA GLU A 192 -5.88 68.87 -35.68
C GLU A 192 -5.65 69.73 -34.44
N PHE A 193 -6.44 69.55 -33.38
CA PHE A 193 -6.23 70.23 -32.10
C PHE A 193 -4.92 69.82 -31.42
N LEU A 194 -4.62 68.52 -31.35
CA LEU A 194 -3.38 68.03 -30.74
C LEU A 194 -2.14 68.47 -31.52
N ASP A 195 -2.20 68.47 -32.85
CA ASP A 195 -1.13 68.99 -33.72
C ASP A 195 -0.94 70.51 -33.53
N GLU A 196 -2.02 71.28 -33.35
CA GLU A 196 -2.00 72.74 -33.15
C GLU A 196 -1.44 73.14 -31.77
N VAL A 197 -1.71 72.34 -30.73
CA VAL A 197 -1.19 72.56 -29.36
C VAL A 197 0.18 71.89 -29.12
N GLY A 198 0.64 71.05 -30.06
CA GLY A 198 1.93 70.37 -29.99
C GLY A 198 1.97 69.23 -28.97
N VAL A 199 0.87 68.48 -28.82
CA VAL A 199 0.77 67.33 -27.89
C VAL A 199 0.91 66.02 -28.66
N GLU A 200 1.97 65.26 -28.34
CA GLU A 200 2.20 63.92 -28.87
C GLU A 200 1.53 62.85 -27.98
N THR A 201 0.91 61.84 -28.59
CA THR A 201 0.30 60.72 -27.87
C THR A 201 1.28 59.58 -27.64
N ASP A 202 0.98 58.69 -26.69
CA ASP A 202 1.77 57.47 -26.46
C ASP A 202 1.92 56.65 -27.76
N GLU A 203 0.84 56.63 -28.57
CA GLU A 203 0.79 55.95 -29.85
C GLU A 203 1.72 56.61 -30.89
N ASP A 204 1.85 57.94 -30.88
CA ASP A 204 2.80 58.68 -31.73
C ASP A 204 4.26 58.39 -31.34
N CYS A 205 4.53 58.29 -30.04
CA CYS A 205 5.84 57.93 -29.50
C CYS A 205 6.13 56.40 -29.55
N LYS A 206 5.18 55.58 -30.04
CA LYS A 206 5.27 54.10 -30.08
C LYS A 206 5.53 53.45 -28.73
N VAL A 207 5.02 54.04 -27.65
CA VAL A 207 5.14 53.51 -26.29
C VAL A 207 3.82 52.91 -25.84
N VAL A 208 3.89 51.79 -25.12
CA VAL A 208 2.72 51.11 -24.56
C VAL A 208 2.88 51.07 -23.05
N VAL A 209 1.83 51.45 -22.32
CA VAL A 209 1.80 51.34 -20.87
C VAL A 209 2.02 49.87 -20.49
N PRO A 210 3.03 49.53 -19.68
CA PRO A 210 3.28 48.15 -19.29
C PRO A 210 2.03 47.53 -18.66
N SER A 211 1.64 46.35 -19.16
CA SER A 211 0.63 45.52 -18.50
C SER A 211 1.16 45.09 -17.13
N THR A 212 0.31 45.19 -16.10
CA THR A 212 0.67 44.86 -14.73
C THR A 212 1.28 43.46 -14.66
#